data_AF-A0A7Z8VV75-F1
#
_entry.id   AF-A0A7Z8VV75-F1
#
_cell.length_a   1.000
_cell.length_b   1.000
_cell.length_c   1.000
_cell.angle_alpha   90.00
_cell.angle_beta   90.00
_cell.angle_gamma   90.00
#
_symmetry.space_group_name_H-M   'P 1'
#
loop_
_entity.id
_entity.type
_entity.pdbx_description
1 polymer ?
#
loop_
_entity_poly.entity_id
_entity_poly.type
_entity_poly.pdbx_seq_one_letter_code
_entity_poly.pdbx_strand_id
1 'polypeptide(L)'
;MTNPKITLSELDTPLKVLFTGYLTAVAIGYLFALIQILFTHGMADGKFGLSIDDIVYSYYGNRSGTVLETKLNGSMKGKATEKESFAIIQ
;
A
#
# COMPACT_ATOMS: atom_id res chain seq x y z
N MET A 1 -7.45 -39.85 -27.00
CA MET A 1 -6.40 -39.49 -26.02
C MET A 1 -7.10 -39.02 -24.75
N THR A 2 -7.07 -39.81 -23.69
CA THR A 2 -7.73 -39.49 -22.41
C THR A 2 -6.87 -38.48 -21.64
N ASN A 3 -7.41 -37.30 -21.36
CA ASN A 3 -6.72 -36.28 -20.57
C ASN A 3 -6.52 -36.80 -19.14
N PRO A 4 -5.29 -36.98 -18.64
CA PRO A 4 -5.08 -37.46 -17.28
C PRO A 4 -5.63 -36.41 -16.31
N LYS A 5 -6.66 -36.79 -15.56
CA LYS A 5 -7.25 -35.94 -14.53
C LYS A 5 -6.42 -36.12 -13.27
N ILE A 6 -5.47 -35.23 -13.02
CA ILE A 6 -4.63 -35.26 -11.81
C ILE A 6 -5.39 -34.56 -10.68
N THR A 7 -5.74 -35.30 -9.63
CA THR A 7 -6.38 -34.74 -8.44
C THR A 7 -5.46 -34.78 -7.23
N LEU A 8 -5.59 -33.82 -6.30
CA LEU A 8 -4.73 -33.74 -5.11
C LEU A 8 -4.79 -35.04 -4.28
N SER A 9 -5.95 -35.70 -4.24
CA SER A 9 -6.18 -36.98 -3.55
C SER A 9 -5.28 -38.11 -4.07
N GLU A 10 -4.97 -38.12 -5.37
CA GLU A 10 -4.18 -39.18 -6.04
C GLU A 10 -2.67 -38.99 -5.91
N LEU A 11 -2.22 -37.84 -5.41
CA LEU A 11 -0.80 -37.54 -5.24
C LEU A 11 -0.20 -38.24 -4.02
N ASP A 12 1.07 -38.58 -4.11
CA ASP A 12 1.79 -39.21 -3.01
C ASP A 12 1.99 -38.24 -1.83
N THR A 13 2.13 -38.80 -0.63
CA THR A 13 2.18 -38.05 0.62
C THR A 13 3.28 -36.97 0.63
N PRO A 14 4.51 -37.22 0.13
CA PRO A 14 5.56 -36.20 0.10
C PRO A 14 5.16 -34.95 -0.71
N LEU A 15 4.43 -35.13 -1.81
CA LEU A 15 4.01 -34.02 -2.67
C LEU A 15 2.87 -33.20 -2.03
N LYS A 16 1.95 -33.88 -1.32
CA LYS A 16 0.93 -33.22 -0.51
C LYS A 16 1.56 -32.36 0.59
N VAL A 17 2.57 -32.90 1.28
CA VAL A 17 3.31 -32.18 2.33
C VAL A 17 4.04 -30.97 1.73
N LEU A 18 4.64 -31.11 0.55
CA LEU A 18 5.30 -30.00 -0.15
C LEU A 18 4.32 -28.85 -0.40
N PHE A 19 3.13 -29.13 -0.95
CA PHE A 19 2.13 -28.09 -1.22
C PHE A 19 1.61 -27.44 0.05
N THR A 20 1.31 -28.22 1.09
CA THR A 20 0.88 -27.68 2.38
C THR A 20 1.96 -26.80 3.01
N GLY A 21 3.23 -27.24 2.98
CA GLY A 21 4.36 -26.49 3.50
C GLY A 21 4.55 -25.16 2.76
N TYR A 22 4.47 -25.19 1.43
CA TYR A 22 4.53 -23.99 0.60
C TYR A 22 3.41 -23.00 0.93
N LEU A 23 2.15 -23.46 0.95
CA LEU A 23 1.00 -22.61 1.25
C LEU A 23 1.09 -22.02 2.67
N THR A 24 1.54 -22.81 3.64
CA THR A 24 1.71 -22.35 5.02
C THR A 24 2.80 -21.28 5.12
N ALA A 25 3.94 -21.47 4.46
CA ALA A 25 5.01 -20.49 4.44
C ALA A 25 4.57 -19.16 3.81
N VAL A 26 3.89 -19.22 2.65
CA VAL A 26 3.33 -18.02 1.98
C VAL A 26 2.26 -17.34 2.84
N ALA A 27 1.38 -18.10 3.49
CA ALA A 27 0.35 -17.56 4.36
C ALA A 27 0.94 -16.79 5.54
N ILE A 28 1.99 -17.33 6.17
CA ILE A 28 2.72 -16.64 7.25
C ILE A 28 3.33 -15.34 6.73
N GLY A 29 4.00 -15.37 5.57
CA GLY A 29 4.57 -14.17 4.96
C GLY A 29 3.52 -13.09 4.68
N TYR A 30 2.36 -13.48 4.14
CA TYR A 30 1.23 -12.57 3.92
C TYR A 30 0.68 -11.99 5.23
N LEU A 31 0.57 -12.80 6.27
CA LEU A 31 0.10 -12.35 7.58
C LEU A 31 1.02 -11.26 8.14
N PHE A 32 2.33 -11.47 8.11
CA PHE A 32 3.30 -10.47 8.56
C PHE A 32 3.31 -9.21 7.69
N ALA A 33 3.10 -9.33 6.37
CA ALA A 33 2.96 -8.19 5.49
C ALA A 33 1.72 -7.34 5.87
N LEU A 34 0.58 -7.97 6.12
CA LEU A 34 -0.64 -7.28 6.57
C LEU A 34 -0.45 -6.60 7.93
N ILE A 35 0.23 -7.28 8.86
CA ILE A 35 0.60 -6.70 10.16
C ILE A 35 1.48 -5.45 9.97
N GLN A 36 2.49 -5.53 9.10
CA GLN A 36 3.37 -4.39 8.83
C GLN A 36 2.59 -3.20 8.25
N ILE A 37 1.68 -3.45 7.31
CA ILE A 37 0.85 -2.40 6.71
C ILE A 37 -0.04 -1.76 7.79
N LEU A 38 -0.68 -2.57 8.64
CA LEU A 38 -1.50 -2.09 9.75
C LEU A 38 -0.70 -1.22 10.72
N PHE A 39 0.50 -1.62 11.14
CA PHE A 39 1.30 -0.84 12.09
C PHE A 39 1.97 0.38 11.46
N THR A 40 2.24 0.37 10.16
CA THR A 40 2.90 1.50 9.48
C THR A 40 1.89 2.56 9.03
N HIS A 41 0.67 2.15 8.67
CA HIS A 41 -0.32 3.04 8.05
C HIS A 41 -1.71 3.02 8.70
N GLY A 42 -2.04 2.10 9.61
CA GLY A 42 -3.38 1.98 10.19
C GLY A 42 -3.78 3.05 11.22
N MET A 43 -3.12 4.21 11.16
CA MET A 43 -3.49 5.44 11.85
C MET A 43 -3.17 6.68 11.01
N ALA A 44 -2.90 6.53 9.71
CA ALA A 44 -2.51 7.64 8.85
C ALA A 44 -3.66 8.65 8.65
N ASP A 45 -4.91 8.18 8.72
CA ASP A 45 -6.14 8.97 8.66
C ASP A 45 -6.64 9.44 10.04
N GLY A 46 -5.95 9.09 11.12
CA GLY A 46 -6.29 9.46 12.51
C GLY A 46 -7.37 8.57 13.17
N LYS A 47 -7.83 7.51 12.51
CA LYS A 47 -8.74 6.50 13.08
C LYS A 47 -7.98 5.22 13.39
N PHE A 48 -8.50 4.42 14.31
CA PHE A 48 -7.91 3.14 14.67
C PHE A 48 -8.30 2.06 13.65
N GLY A 49 -7.32 1.52 12.93
CA GLY A 49 -7.51 0.41 11.99
C GLY A 49 -6.96 0.73 10.60
N LEU A 50 -6.96 -0.26 9.70
CA LEU A 50 -6.54 -0.04 8.31
C LEU A 50 -7.74 0.34 7.45
N SER A 51 -7.77 1.56 6.95
CA SER A 51 -8.75 2.05 5.98
C SER A 51 -8.15 2.14 4.57
N ILE A 52 -9.02 2.17 3.55
CA ILE A 52 -8.57 2.45 2.18
C ILE A 52 -7.98 3.88 2.11
N ASP A 53 -8.53 4.80 2.89
CA ASP A 53 -8.10 6.19 2.97
C ASP A 53 -6.68 6.30 3.54
N ASP A 54 -6.28 5.41 4.47
CA ASP A 54 -4.90 5.33 4.97
C ASP A 54 -3.89 5.01 3.86
N ILE A 55 -4.22 4.05 2.99
CA ILE A 55 -3.35 3.63 1.89
C ILE A 55 -3.27 4.73 0.84
N VAL A 56 -4.41 5.33 0.49
CA VAL A 56 -4.47 6.45 -0.46
C VAL A 56 -3.70 7.65 0.10
N TYR A 57 -3.90 8.03 1.36
CA TYR A 57 -3.16 9.15 1.96
C TYR A 57 -1.65 8.89 1.98
N SER A 58 -1.24 7.66 2.32
CA SER A 58 0.17 7.30 2.44
C SER A 58 0.91 7.23 1.11
N TYR A 59 0.23 6.80 0.03
CA TYR A 59 0.85 6.67 -1.30
C TYR A 59 0.56 7.83 -2.24
N TYR A 60 -0.61 8.45 -2.14
CA TYR A 60 -1.02 9.60 -2.96
C TYR A 60 -0.54 10.92 -2.37
N GLY A 61 -0.32 10.96 -1.05
CA GLY A 61 0.14 12.14 -0.33
C GLY A 61 -0.92 13.23 -0.20
N ASN A 62 -0.72 14.14 0.76
CA ASN A 62 -1.49 15.38 0.82
C ASN A 62 -0.93 16.36 -0.23
N ARG A 63 -1.71 16.68 -1.27
CA ARG A 63 -1.33 17.69 -2.26
C ARG A 63 -1.45 19.13 -1.76
N SER A 64 -2.11 19.34 -0.62
CA SER A 64 -2.29 20.64 -0.01
C SER A 64 -1.30 20.83 1.14
N GLY A 65 -0.81 22.05 1.31
CA GLY A 65 0.17 22.39 2.35
C GLY A 65 1.57 21.86 2.04
N THR A 66 1.93 21.69 0.76
CA THR A 66 3.30 21.30 0.40
C THR A 66 4.30 22.33 0.92
N VAL A 67 5.57 21.93 1.09
CA VAL A 67 6.64 22.87 1.48
C VAL A 67 6.72 24.04 0.50
N LEU A 68 6.51 23.77 -0.79
CA LEU A 68 6.51 24.78 -1.85
C LEU A 68 5.32 25.74 -1.71
N GLU A 69 4.10 25.20 -1.58
CA GLU A 69 2.88 26.00 -1.38
C GLU A 69 2.98 26.85 -0.11
N THR A 70 3.50 26.31 0.99
CA THR A 70 3.73 27.03 2.24
C THR A 70 4.72 28.18 2.07
N LYS A 71 5.78 27.98 1.27
CA LYS A 71 6.77 29.03 0.98
C LYS A 71 6.18 30.11 0.07
N LEU A 72 5.45 29.73 -0.98
CA LEU A 72 4.77 30.66 -1.89
C LEU A 72 3.70 31.49 -1.16
N ASN A 73 2.98 30.92 -0.21
CA ASN A 73 2.03 31.66 0.62
C ASN A 73 2.69 32.46 1.76
N GLY A 74 3.95 32.17 2.08
CA GLY A 74 4.72 32.77 3.18
C GLY A 74 5.91 33.59 2.70
N SER A 75 7.13 33.11 3.01
CA SER A 75 8.38 33.86 2.80
C SER A 75 8.68 34.21 1.34
N MET A 76 8.06 33.52 0.37
CA MET A 76 8.22 33.76 -1.06
C MET A 76 7.01 34.46 -1.69
N LYS A 77 6.01 34.89 -0.92
CA LYS A 77 4.79 35.53 -1.45
C LYS A 77 5.04 36.75 -2.33
N GLY A 78 6.11 37.49 -2.05
CA GLY A 78 6.52 38.65 -2.86
C GLY A 78 7.44 38.32 -4.04
N LYS A 79 7.65 37.04 -4.37
CA LYS A 79 8.62 36.59 -5.39
C LYS A 79 7.99 36.03 -6.66
N ALA A 80 6.66 35.87 -6.68
CA ALA A 80 5.89 35.44 -7.83
C ALA A 80 4.53 36.16 -7.81
N THR A 81 3.94 36.39 -8.97
CA THR A 81 2.56 36.87 -9.05
C THR A 81 1.59 35.77 -8.61
N GLU A 82 0.35 36.14 -8.27
CA GLU A 82 -0.67 35.17 -7.87
C GLU A 82 -0.94 34.13 -8.95
N LYS A 83 -0.91 34.54 -10.23
CA LYS A 83 -1.06 33.64 -11.38
C LYS A 83 0.07 32.61 -11.49
N GLU A 84 1.32 33.05 -11.31
CA GLU A 84 2.48 32.15 -11.34
C GLU A 84 2.47 31.20 -10.15
N SER A 85 2.15 31.72 -8.96
CA SER A 85 2.05 30.90 -7.74
C SER A 85 0.98 29.82 -7.88
N PHE A 86 -0.19 30.16 -8.43
CA PHE A 86 -1.26 29.21 -8.71
C PHE A 86 -0.82 28.12 -9.71
N ALA A 87 -0.15 28.50 -10.79
CA ALA A 87 0.35 27.54 -11.79
C ALA A 87 1.45 26.60 -11.24
N ILE A 88 2.19 27.02 -10.22
CA ILE A 88 3.23 26.21 -9.57
C ILE A 88 2.64 25.22 -8.55
N ILE A 89 1.51 25.56 -7.93
CA ILE A 89 0.85 24.73 -6.89
C ILE A 89 -0.04 23.63 -7.51
N GLN A 90 -0.51 23.82 -8.74
CA GLN A 90 -1.42 22.91 -9.45
C GLN A 90 -0.73 21.65 -10.00
#